data_AF-A0A379V1G2-F1
#
_entry.id   AF-A0A379V1G2-F1
#
_cell.length_a   1.000
_cell.length_b   1.000
_cell.length_c   1.000
_cell.angle_alpha   90.00
_cell.angle_beta   90.00
_cell.angle_gamma   90.00
#
_symmetry.space_group_name_H-M   'P 1'
#
loop_
_entity.id
_entity.type
_entity.pdbx_description
1 polymer ?
#
loop_
_entity_poly.entity_id
_entity_poly.type
_entity_poly.pdbx_seq_one_letter_code
_entity_poly.pdbx_strand_id
1 'polypeptide(L)' 'MKKVVTVCPYCASGCKINLVVDNGKIVRAEAAQGKTNQGTLCLKGYYGWDFINDTQILTRA' A
#
# COMPACT_ATOMS: atom_id res chain seq x y z
N MET A 1 10.07 7.99 -10.16
CA MET A 1 9.88 7.38 -8.82
C MET A 1 9.45 8.40 -7.77
N LYS A 2 8.25 8.24 -7.19
CA LYS A 2 7.69 9.07 -6.10
C LYS A 2 7.12 8.18 -4.98
N LYS A 3 7.09 8.68 -3.74
CA LYS A 3 6.44 8.00 -2.61
C LYS A 3 5.12 8.68 -2.28
N VAL A 4 4.04 7.92 -2.19
CA VAL A 4 2.71 8.40 -1.81
C VAL A 4 2.33 7.80 -0.46
N VAL A 5 2.05 8.65 0.52
CA VAL A 5 1.64 8.21 1.86
C VAL A 5 0.17 7.82 1.85
N THR A 6 -0.14 6.64 2.36
CA THR A 6 -1.53 6.18 2.59
C THR A 6 -1.64 5.42 3.92
N VAL A 7 -2.84 4.94 4.24
CA VAL A 7 -3.14 4.05 5.37
C VAL A 7 -3.39 2.64 4.83
N CYS A 8 -2.87 1.63 5.52
CA CYS A 8 -3.10 0.22 5.22
C CYS A 8 -4.61 -0.11 5.19
N PRO A 9 -5.14 -0.74 4.12
CA PRO A 9 -6.58 -1.00 3.99
C PRO A 9 -7.06 -2.27 4.69
N TYR A 10 -6.19 -2.98 5.41
CA TYR A 10 -6.49 -4.34 5.89
C TYR A 10 -7.20 -4.41 7.23
N CYS A 11 -6.57 -3.94 8.30
CA CYS A 11 -7.12 -4.04 9.66
C CYS A 11 -7.00 -2.69 10.38
N ALA A 12 -7.64 -2.59 11.54
CA ALA A 12 -7.77 -1.35 12.30
C ALA A 12 -6.47 -0.80 12.91
N SER A 13 -5.32 -1.49 12.78
CA SER A 13 -4.04 -1.00 13.29
C SER A 13 -3.63 0.36 12.69
N GLY A 14 -4.18 0.73 11.52
CA GLY A 14 -4.02 2.07 10.96
C GLY A 14 -2.59 2.39 10.51
N CYS A 15 -1.82 1.37 10.11
CA CYS A 15 -0.42 1.54 9.73
C CYS A 15 -0.26 2.50 8.54
N LYS A 16 0.71 3.42 8.61
CA LYS A 16 1.07 4.28 7.47
C LYS A 16 2.00 3.53 6.51
N ILE A 17 1.71 3.65 5.23
CA ILE A 17 2.45 3.01 4.13
C ILE A 17 2.94 4.09 3.17
N ASN A 18 4.17 3.96 2.69
CA ASN A 18 4.68 4.65 1.51
C ASN A 18 4.51 3.72 0.30
N LEU A 19 3.55 4.02 -0.58
CA LEU A 19 3.47 3.37 -1.87
C LEU A 19 4.49 4.02 -2.80
N VAL A 20 5.46 3.23 -3.28
CA VAL A 20 6.44 3.67 -4.27
C VAL A 20 5.80 3.56 -5.64
N VAL A 21 5.67 4.69 -6.33
CA VAL A 21 5.05 4.80 -7.64
C VAL A 21 6.11 5.15 -8.67
N ASP A 22 6.13 4.39 -9.75
CA ASP A 22 6.97 4.65 -10.91
C ASP A 22 6.16 4.50 -12.20
N ASN A 23 6.32 5.44 -13.12
CA ASN A 23 5.55 5.51 -14.38
C ASN A 23 4.03 5.31 -14.18
N GLY A 24 3.47 5.92 -13.14
CA GLY A 24 2.04 5.86 -12.82
C GLY A 24 1.56 4.56 -12.17
N LYS A 25 2.45 3.57 -11.95
CA LYS A 25 2.12 2.28 -11.33
C LYS A 25 2.79 2.13 -9.97
N ILE A 26 2.12 1.46 -9.03
CA ILE A 26 2.73 1.08 -7.75
C ILE A 26 3.72 -0.07 -8.02
N VAL A 27 4.96 0.06 -7.54
CA VAL A 27 6.01 -0.96 -7.72
C VAL A 27 6.40 -1.67 -6.43
N ARG A 28 6.17 -1.04 -5.27
CA ARG A 28 6.30 -1.66 -3.94
C ARG A 28 5.62 -0.83 -2.85
N ALA A 29 5.33 -1.47 -1.73
CA ALA A 29 4.95 -0.83 -0.48
C ALA A 29 6.10 -0.86 0.53
N GLU A 30 6.29 0.25 1.25
CA GLU A 30 7.21 0.35 2.38
C GLU A 30 6.47 0.86 3.60
N ALA A 31 6.93 0.47 4.79
CA ALA A 31 6.45 1.08 6.02
C ALA A 31 6.79 2.57 6.06
N ALA A 32 5.81 3.41 6.39
CA ALA A 32 6.04 4.81 6.74
C ALA A 32 6.05 4.95 8.27
N GLN A 33 6.56 6.10 8.74
CA GLN A 33 6.60 6.45 10.16
C GLN A 33 5.22 6.91 10.65
N GLY A 34 4.29 5.97 10.77
CA GLY A 34 2.96 6.21 11.34
C GLY A 34 2.95 6.10 12.86
N LYS A 35 1.97 6.75 13.50
CA LYS A 35 1.83 6.77 14.97
C LYS A 35 1.74 5.37 15.58
N THR A 36 1.03 4.47 14.93
CA THR A 36 0.79 3.10 15.44
C THR A 36 1.87 2.12 15.02
N ASN A 37 2.44 2.25 13.81
CA ASN A 37 3.31 1.23 13.23
C ASN A 37 4.80 1.61 13.19
N GLN A 38 5.16 2.88 13.35
CA GLN A 38 6.55 3.36 13.56
C GLN A 38 7.58 2.76 12.59
N GLY A 39 7.24 2.66 11.30
CA GLY A 39 8.13 2.10 10.28
C GLY A 39 8.14 0.58 10.17
N THR A 40 7.14 -0.11 10.73
CA THR A 40 6.93 -1.56 10.54
C THR A 40 5.60 -1.85 9.83
N LEU A 41 5.50 -2.97 9.13
CA LEU A 41 4.25 -3.51 8.57
C LEU A 41 4.23 -5.04 8.73
N CYS A 42 3.04 -5.63 8.74
CA CYS A 42 2.88 -7.08 8.62
C CYS A 42 2.90 -7.51 7.15
N LEU A 43 2.82 -8.83 6.90
CA LEU A 43 2.82 -9.42 5.55
C LEU A 43 1.77 -8.76 4.62
N LYS A 44 0.55 -8.57 5.11
CA LYS A 44 -0.54 -7.95 4.33
C LYS A 44 -0.20 -6.51 3.92
N GLY A 45 0.39 -5.72 4.83
CA GLY A 45 0.77 -4.33 4.51
C GLY A 45 1.95 -4.22 3.54
N TYR A 46 2.90 -5.16 3.60
CA TYR A 46 4.06 -5.17 2.70
C TYR A 46 3.75 -5.68 1.30
N TYR A 47 2.91 -6.71 1.17
CA TYR A 47 2.69 -7.41 -0.11
C TYR A 47 1.30 -7.23 -0.69
N GLY A 48 0.30 -6.91 0.13
CA GLY A 48 -1.11 -6.87 -0.25
C GLY A 48 -1.55 -5.58 -0.96
N TRP A 49 -0.75 -5.06 -1.89
CA TRP A 49 -1.10 -3.87 -2.67
C TRP A 49 -1.22 -4.19 -4.16
N ASP A 50 -0.74 -5.35 -4.59
CA ASP A 50 -0.64 -5.76 -5.99
C ASP A 50 -2.00 -6.04 -6.63
N PHE A 51 -3.02 -6.39 -5.83
CA PHE A 51 -4.39 -6.63 -6.29
C PHE A 51 -4.95 -5.48 -7.14
N ILE A 52 -4.48 -4.24 -6.95
CA ILE A 52 -4.88 -3.07 -7.76
C ILE A 52 -4.59 -3.28 -9.25
N ASN A 53 -3.65 -4.15 -9.60
CA ASN A 53 -3.28 -4.48 -10.97
C ASN A 53 -3.94 -5.77 -11.50
N ASP A 54 -4.86 -6.40 -10.75
CA ASP A 54 -5.56 -7.59 -11.19
C ASP A 54 -6.51 -7.28 -12.35
N THR A 55 -6.36 -8.01 -13.45
CA THR A 55 -7.17 -7.84 -14.67
C THR A 55 -8.61 -8.34 -14.51
N GLN A 56 -8.92 -9.05 -13.43
CA GLN A 56 -10.26 -9.52 -13.08
C GLN A 56 -11.09 -8.51 -12.29
N ILE A 57 -10.52 -7.36 -11.90
CA ILE A 57 -11.27 -6.30 -11.22
C ILE A 57 -12.41 -5.78 -12.12
N LEU A 58 -13.57 -5.53 -11.51
CA LEU A 58 -14.73 -4.94 -12.18
C LEU A 58 -14.38 -3.56 -12.77
N THR A 59 -14.51 -3.41 -14.09
CA THR A 59 -14.21 -2.17 -14.80
C THR A 59 -15.46 -1.40 -15.26
N ARG A 60 -16.63 -2.04 -15.23
CA ARG A 60 -17.93 -1.49 -15.66
C ARG A 60 -19.04 -2.07 -14.76
N ALA A 61 -20.04 -1.25 -14.45
CA ALA A 61 -21.21 -1.62 -13.63
C ALA A 61 -22.44 -1.88 -14.52
#